data_AF-A0A8T4NCF1-F1
#
_entry.id   AF-A0A8T4NCF1-F1
#
_cell.length_a   1.000
_cell.length_b   1.000
_cell.length_c   1.000
_cell.angle_alpha   90.00
_cell.angle_beta   90.00
_cell.angle_gamma   90.00
#
_symmetry.space_group_name_H-M   'P 1'
#
loop_
_entity.id
_entity.type
_entity.pdbx_description
1 polymer ?
#
loop_
_entity_poly.entity_id
_entity_poly.type
_entity_poly.pdbx_seq_one_letter_code
_entity_poly.pdbx_strand_id
1 'polypeptide(L)'
;MKEDLLKILKKIISGVASSEAEKIVDLLYNKKNVNEFLIAKKLGLTINQTRNILYKLADHGLVTFVRKKDKKKGGWYIYFWTLETGKSLVKFLEKTREDIERLKNELKTRQGERFYYCPGCEIEYAEEPALLNNFTCPECGEVLELKQPEQILNSLKNEIQKLEKIQEQLKQEVQTIHSKDEKVKEKRIKGEEEEKLKERKKKAKIRKKLKAEEEKKNPKKKVLKKNKKTPKKKKKR
;
A
#
# COMPACT_ATOMS: atom_id res chain seq x y z
N MET A 1 13.62 10.25 10.11
CA MET A 1 12.50 10.20 9.12
C MET A 1 12.65 9.06 8.11
N LYS A 2 13.60 9.09 7.15
CA LYS A 2 13.74 8.00 6.16
C LYS A 2 14.12 6.64 6.78
N GLU A 3 14.99 6.64 7.79
CA GLU A 3 15.41 5.42 8.50
C GLU A 3 14.29 4.81 9.34
N ASP A 4 13.44 5.65 9.95
CA ASP A 4 12.30 5.18 10.75
C ASP A 4 11.25 4.50 9.87
N LEU A 5 10.98 5.07 8.69
CA LEU A 5 10.08 4.47 7.72
C LEU A 5 10.58 3.12 7.21
N LEU A 6 11.89 3.00 6.93
CA LEU A 6 12.50 1.74 6.53
C LEU A 6 12.38 0.67 7.63
N LYS A 7 12.62 1.05 8.90
CA LYS A 7 12.43 0.15 10.05
C LYS A 7 10.98 -0.34 10.15
N ILE A 8 10.01 0.57 9.96
CA ILE A 8 8.59 0.21 9.99
C ILE A 8 8.24 -0.74 8.85
N LEU A 9 8.67 -0.44 7.62
CA LEU A 9 8.45 -1.30 6.46
C LEU A 9 9.06 -2.70 6.65
N LYS A 10 10.26 -2.78 7.24
CA LYS A 10 10.89 -4.06 7.60
C LYS A 10 10.04 -4.85 8.58
N LYS A 11 9.58 -4.22 9.67
CA LYS A 11 8.72 -4.85 10.68
C LYS A 11 7.40 -5.36 10.09
N ILE A 12 6.80 -4.64 9.15
CA ILE A 12 5.58 -5.07 8.45
C ILE A 12 5.86 -6.32 7.62
N ILE A 13 6.94 -6.30 6.84
CA ILE A 13 7.29 -7.41 5.94
C ILE A 13 7.70 -8.65 6.73
N SER A 14 8.48 -8.51 7.81
CA SER A 14 8.86 -9.66 8.66
C SER A 14 7.69 -10.25 9.41
N GLY A 15 6.71 -9.43 9.81
CA GLY A 15 5.47 -9.90 10.42
C GLY A 15 4.54 -10.68 9.48
N VAL A 16 4.77 -10.65 8.17
CA VAL A 16 3.94 -11.34 7.17
C VAL A 16 4.62 -12.55 6.56
N ALA A 17 5.90 -12.44 6.19
CA ALA A 17 6.61 -13.49 5.47
C ALA A 17 7.63 -14.20 6.35
N SER A 18 8.76 -13.54 6.62
CA SER A 18 9.88 -14.05 7.44
C SER A 18 10.90 -12.94 7.68
N SER A 19 11.82 -13.13 8.63
CA SER A 19 12.94 -12.22 8.91
C SER A 19 13.84 -11.98 7.68
N GLU A 20 13.97 -12.98 6.80
CA GLU A 20 14.73 -12.88 5.55
C GLU A 20 14.13 -11.88 4.56
N ALA A 21 12.82 -11.65 4.65
CA ALA A 21 12.09 -10.75 3.77
C ALA A 21 12.38 -9.27 4.07
N GLU A 22 12.98 -8.92 5.22
CA GLU A 22 13.35 -7.53 5.54
C GLU A 22 14.31 -6.92 4.51
N LYS A 23 15.22 -7.74 3.99
CA LYS A 23 16.17 -7.34 2.94
C LYS A 23 15.47 -6.97 1.63
N ILE A 24 14.26 -7.48 1.38
CA ILE A 24 13.46 -7.12 0.19
C ILE A 24 13.08 -5.65 0.24
N VAL A 25 12.83 -5.09 1.43
CA VAL A 25 12.53 -3.65 1.58
C VAL A 25 13.69 -2.84 1.03
N ASP A 26 14.94 -3.13 1.43
CA ASP A 26 16.11 -2.37 0.98
C ASP A 26 16.32 -2.48 -0.54
N LEU A 27 15.92 -3.60 -1.13
CA LEU A 27 16.04 -3.83 -2.57
C LEU A 27 14.96 -3.09 -3.36
N LEU A 28 13.72 -3.07 -2.87
CA LEU A 28 12.55 -2.52 -3.57
C LEU A 28 12.25 -1.07 -3.21
N TYR A 29 12.75 -0.56 -2.08
CA TYR A 29 12.50 0.81 -1.64
C TYR A 29 12.98 1.82 -2.69
N ASN A 30 12.08 2.73 -3.09
CA ASN A 30 12.26 3.71 -4.17
C ASN A 30 12.56 3.14 -5.57
N LYS A 31 12.42 1.83 -5.78
CA LYS A 31 12.60 1.20 -7.09
C LYS A 31 11.27 0.65 -7.60
N LYS A 32 11.07 0.75 -8.91
CA LYS A 32 9.91 0.18 -9.60
C LYS A 32 10.36 -0.88 -10.57
N ASN A 33 9.58 -1.95 -10.69
CA ASN A 33 9.81 -3.05 -11.62
C ASN A 33 11.20 -3.69 -11.44
N VAL A 34 11.50 -4.18 -10.24
CA VAL A 34 12.73 -4.93 -9.96
C VAL A 34 12.54 -6.39 -10.38
N ASN A 35 13.51 -6.93 -11.10
CA ASN A 35 13.46 -8.30 -11.60
C ASN A 35 13.57 -9.33 -10.45
N GLU A 36 12.70 -10.33 -10.42
CA GLU A 36 12.73 -11.44 -9.45
C GLU A 36 14.09 -12.16 -9.35
N PHE A 37 14.81 -12.32 -10.46
CA PHE A 37 16.13 -12.97 -10.45
C PHE A 37 17.19 -12.14 -9.73
N LEU A 38 17.10 -10.81 -9.83
CA LEU A 38 17.99 -9.90 -9.10
C LEU A 38 17.69 -9.92 -7.60
N ILE A 39 16.41 -10.05 -7.23
CA ILE A 39 15.99 -10.15 -5.84
C ILE A 39 16.54 -11.45 -5.24
N ALA A 40 16.32 -12.58 -5.91
CA ALA A 40 16.83 -13.88 -5.46
C ALA A 40 18.36 -13.88 -5.28
N LYS A 41 19.09 -13.36 -6.28
CA LYS A 41 20.56 -13.27 -6.23
C LYS A 41 21.05 -12.44 -5.04
N LYS A 42 20.39 -11.32 -4.73
CA LYS A 42 20.80 -10.44 -3.62
C LYS A 42 20.38 -10.96 -2.25
N LEU A 43 19.32 -11.74 -2.18
CA LEU A 43 18.91 -12.42 -0.95
C LEU A 43 19.74 -13.67 -0.66
N GLY A 44 20.41 -14.23 -1.67
CA GLY A 44 21.09 -15.53 -1.55
C GLY A 44 20.11 -16.70 -1.48
N LEU A 45 18.88 -16.51 -1.95
CA LEU A 45 17.81 -17.52 -1.92
C LEU A 45 17.58 -18.10 -3.31
N THR A 46 16.98 -19.29 -3.35
CA THR A 46 16.50 -19.85 -4.61
C THR A 46 15.35 -19.01 -5.18
N ILE A 47 15.14 -19.08 -6.49
CA ILE A 47 14.04 -18.35 -7.16
C ILE A 47 12.68 -18.78 -6.60
N ASN A 48 12.50 -20.06 -6.28
CA ASN A 48 11.24 -20.58 -5.75
C ASN A 48 10.96 -20.06 -4.34
N GLN A 49 11.96 -20.04 -3.45
CA GLN A 49 11.81 -19.43 -2.12
C GLN A 49 11.49 -17.94 -2.22
N THR A 50 12.20 -17.23 -3.11
CA THR A 50 11.97 -15.81 -3.34
C THR A 50 10.56 -15.55 -3.84
N ARG A 51 10.05 -16.36 -4.78
CA ARG A 51 8.68 -16.27 -5.28
C ARG A 51 7.65 -16.53 -4.20
N ASN A 52 7.83 -17.56 -3.36
CA ASN A 52 6.93 -17.85 -2.26
C ASN A 52 6.81 -16.66 -1.29
N ILE A 53 7.93 -16.03 -0.95
CA ILE A 53 7.93 -14.81 -0.12
C ILE A 53 7.19 -13.68 -0.84
N LEU A 54 7.53 -13.41 -2.11
CA LEU A 54 6.93 -12.32 -2.88
C LEU A 54 5.43 -12.51 -3.11
N TYR A 55 4.95 -13.74 -3.33
CA TYR A 55 3.52 -14.03 -3.45
C TYR A 55 2.78 -13.79 -2.13
N LYS A 56 3.31 -14.26 -0.99
CA LYS A 56 2.73 -13.94 0.33
C LYS A 56 2.62 -12.43 0.54
N LEU A 57 3.68 -11.68 0.21
CA LEU A 57 3.64 -10.22 0.31
C LEU A 57 2.62 -9.58 -0.66
N ALA A 58 2.41 -10.19 -1.83
CA ALA A 58 1.44 -9.73 -2.82
C ALA A 58 0.00 -9.96 -2.36
N ASP A 59 -0.29 -11.13 -1.78
CA ASP A 59 -1.61 -11.49 -1.23
C ASP A 59 -2.04 -10.50 -0.15
N HIS A 60 -1.06 -10.00 0.62
CA HIS A 60 -1.28 -8.97 1.61
C HIS A 60 -1.26 -7.54 1.07
N GLY A 61 -1.09 -7.35 -0.24
CA GLY A 61 -1.12 -6.05 -0.92
C GLY A 61 0.12 -5.18 -0.71
N LEU A 62 1.21 -5.75 -0.20
CA LEU A 62 2.46 -5.03 0.11
C LEU A 62 3.32 -4.82 -1.13
N VAL A 63 3.26 -5.75 -2.08
CA VAL A 63 3.98 -5.67 -3.35
C VAL A 63 3.04 -5.90 -4.52
N THR A 64 3.33 -5.25 -5.65
CA THR A 64 2.65 -5.46 -6.93
C THR A 64 3.65 -6.04 -7.93
N PHE A 65 3.15 -6.82 -8.89
CA PHE A 65 4.00 -7.36 -9.95
C PHE A 65 3.43 -7.12 -11.34
N VAL A 66 4.34 -7.01 -12.31
CA VAL A 66 4.03 -6.93 -13.73
C VAL A 66 4.80 -8.03 -14.45
N ARG A 67 4.11 -8.80 -15.29
CA ARG A 67 4.75 -9.80 -16.16
C ARG A 67 5.12 -9.18 -17.50
N LYS A 68 6.33 -9.43 -17.97
CA LYS A 68 6.76 -9.03 -19.32
C LYS A 68 7.30 -10.24 -20.06
N LYS A 69 6.87 -10.39 -21.33
CA LYS A 69 7.36 -11.43 -22.22
C LYS A 69 8.75 -11.04 -22.73
N ASP A 70 9.74 -11.91 -22.55
CA ASP A 70 11.05 -11.70 -23.13
C ASP A 70 11.04 -12.08 -24.62
N LYS A 71 11.22 -11.07 -25.48
CA LYS A 71 11.27 -11.26 -26.94
C LYS A 71 12.59 -11.87 -27.42
N LYS A 72 13.67 -11.82 -26.62
CA LYS A 72 15.00 -12.29 -27.03
C LYS A 72 15.28 -13.76 -26.71
N LYS A 73 14.71 -14.29 -25.63
CA LYS A 73 15.02 -15.66 -25.14
C LYS A 73 13.89 -16.68 -25.35
N GLY A 74 13.06 -16.52 -26.39
CA GLY A 74 12.08 -17.56 -26.74
C GLY A 74 10.72 -17.49 -26.03
N GLY A 75 10.37 -16.36 -25.39
CA GLY A 75 8.98 -16.10 -24.99
C GLY A 75 8.60 -16.40 -23.53
N TRP A 76 9.56 -16.69 -22.65
CA TRP A 76 9.32 -16.83 -21.20
C TRP A 76 8.84 -15.51 -20.58
N TYR A 77 8.03 -15.61 -19.52
CA TYR A 77 7.59 -14.47 -18.73
C TYR A 77 8.58 -14.19 -17.59
N ILE A 78 8.96 -12.92 -17.44
CA ILE A 78 9.74 -12.43 -16.31
C ILE A 78 8.83 -11.57 -15.45
N TYR A 79 8.85 -11.83 -14.14
CA TYR A 79 8.10 -11.06 -13.15
C TYR A 79 8.95 -9.90 -12.63
N PHE A 80 8.34 -8.72 -12.65
CA PHE A 80 8.91 -7.48 -12.13
C PHE A 80 8.09 -7.02 -10.94
N TRP A 81 8.75 -6.77 -9.82
CA TRP A 81 8.12 -6.48 -8.54
C TRP A 81 8.32 -5.03 -8.13
N THR A 82 7.31 -4.44 -7.51
CA THR A 82 7.32 -3.08 -6.98
C THR A 82 6.74 -3.09 -5.58
N LEU A 83 7.37 -2.37 -4.65
CA LEU A 83 6.86 -2.21 -3.29
C LEU A 83 5.80 -1.10 -3.26
N GLU A 84 4.62 -1.41 -2.75
CA GLU A 84 3.53 -0.44 -2.53
C GLU A 84 3.66 0.15 -1.14
N THR A 85 4.53 1.16 -0.99
CA THR A 85 4.81 1.79 0.31
C THR A 85 3.55 2.39 0.93
N GLY A 86 2.69 3.05 0.14
CA GLY A 86 1.45 3.65 0.65
C GLY A 86 0.50 2.61 1.24
N LYS A 87 0.20 1.54 0.50
CA LYS A 87 -0.68 0.45 0.98
C LYS A 87 -0.10 -0.27 2.19
N SER A 88 1.21 -0.49 2.19
CA SER A 88 1.91 -1.14 3.31
C SER A 88 1.74 -0.35 4.61
N LEU A 89 1.81 0.98 4.56
CA LEU A 89 1.63 1.84 5.74
C LEU A 89 0.18 1.89 6.22
N VAL A 90 -0.79 1.92 5.31
CA VAL A 90 -2.22 1.86 5.69
C VAL A 90 -2.52 0.55 6.43
N LYS A 91 -2.03 -0.57 5.91
CA LYS A 91 -2.20 -1.86 6.56
C LYS A 91 -1.55 -1.92 7.94
N PHE A 92 -0.41 -1.27 8.10
CA PHE A 92 0.26 -1.18 9.41
C PHE A 92 -0.51 -0.30 10.39
N LEU A 93 -1.15 0.78 9.92
CA LEU A 93 -2.04 1.60 10.74
C LEU A 93 -3.24 0.80 11.26
N GLU A 94 -3.85 -0.02 10.41
CA GLU A 94 -4.95 -0.93 10.79
C GLU A 94 -4.49 -1.91 11.86
N LYS A 95 -3.40 -2.64 11.62
CA LYS A 95 -2.86 -3.59 12.60
C LYS A 95 -2.46 -2.92 13.91
N THR A 96 -1.81 -1.77 13.85
CA THR A 96 -1.43 -1.01 15.06
C THR A 96 -2.66 -0.57 15.85
N ARG A 97 -3.74 -0.21 15.16
CA ARG A 97 -5.01 0.13 15.81
C ARG A 97 -5.61 -1.09 16.52
N GLU A 98 -5.65 -2.25 15.87
CA GLU A 98 -6.12 -3.50 16.46
C GLU A 98 -5.29 -3.87 17.70
N ASP A 99 -3.97 -3.76 17.61
CA ASP A 99 -3.07 -4.03 18.74
C ASP A 99 -3.31 -3.06 19.92
N ILE A 100 -3.52 -1.76 19.64
CA ILE A 100 -3.89 -0.77 20.67
C ILE A 100 -5.23 -1.11 21.32
N GLU A 101 -6.24 -1.47 20.52
CA GLU A 101 -7.57 -1.84 21.05
C GLU A 101 -7.47 -3.09 21.93
N ARG A 102 -6.70 -4.12 21.53
CA ARG A 102 -6.43 -5.31 22.35
C ARG A 102 -5.78 -4.94 23.69
N LEU A 103 -4.71 -4.14 23.66
CA LEU A 103 -4.00 -3.72 24.88
C LEU A 103 -4.87 -2.84 25.78
N LYS A 104 -5.72 -1.98 25.21
CA LYS A 104 -6.68 -1.18 25.97
C LYS A 104 -7.73 -2.05 26.65
N ASN A 105 -8.19 -3.10 25.99
CA ASN A 105 -9.13 -4.05 26.59
C ASN A 105 -8.46 -4.83 27.72
N GLU A 106 -7.25 -5.34 27.51
CA GLU A 106 -6.46 -6.02 28.55
C GLU A 106 -6.23 -5.12 29.77
N LEU A 107 -5.86 -3.86 29.53
CA LEU A 107 -5.68 -2.87 30.59
C LEU A 107 -6.97 -2.63 31.38
N LYS A 108 -8.13 -2.53 30.72
CA LYS A 108 -9.43 -2.37 31.39
C LYS A 108 -9.76 -3.57 32.27
N THR A 109 -9.57 -4.78 31.75
CA THR A 109 -9.76 -6.02 32.53
C THR A 109 -8.85 -6.01 33.75
N ARG A 110 -7.56 -5.72 33.58
CA ARG A 110 -6.58 -5.64 34.68
C ARG A 110 -6.82 -4.51 35.68
N GLN A 111 -7.57 -3.47 35.32
CA GLN A 111 -7.97 -2.41 36.24
C GLN A 111 -9.24 -2.74 37.02
N GLY A 112 -10.15 -3.53 36.44
CA GLY A 112 -11.42 -3.91 37.06
C GLY A 112 -11.31 -5.14 37.95
N GLU A 113 -10.41 -6.06 37.62
CA GLU A 113 -10.28 -7.35 38.30
C GLU A 113 -8.97 -7.46 39.09
N ARG A 114 -9.01 -8.26 40.16
CA ARG A 114 -7.82 -8.62 40.95
C ARG A 114 -7.20 -9.91 40.41
N PHE A 115 -5.88 -9.95 40.43
CA PHE A 115 -5.11 -11.12 40.01
C PHE A 115 -4.35 -11.71 41.20
N TYR A 116 -4.38 -13.02 41.29
CA TYR A 116 -3.69 -13.81 42.29
C TYR A 116 -2.61 -14.64 41.60
N TYR A 117 -1.49 -14.84 42.28
CA TYR A 117 -0.32 -15.51 41.75
C TYR A 117 0.03 -16.72 42.62
N CYS A 118 0.34 -17.84 41.96
CA CYS A 118 0.82 -19.04 42.63
C CYS A 118 2.36 -19.06 42.60
N PRO A 119 3.06 -19.07 43.75
CA PRO A 119 4.52 -19.12 43.79
C PRO A 119 5.09 -20.46 43.30
N GLY A 120 4.44 -21.61 43.58
CA GLY A 120 4.93 -22.91 43.14
C GLY A 120 4.82 -23.19 41.64
N CYS A 121 3.76 -22.72 40.97
CA CYS A 121 3.52 -22.99 39.54
C CYS A 121 3.87 -21.82 38.61
N GLU A 122 4.12 -20.63 39.17
CA GLU A 122 4.32 -19.38 38.43
C GLU A 122 3.12 -18.96 37.54
N ILE A 123 1.89 -19.37 37.90
CA ILE A 123 0.67 -19.09 37.15
C ILE A 123 -0.12 -17.94 37.80
N GLU A 124 -0.69 -17.06 36.97
CA GLU A 124 -1.64 -16.01 37.40
C GLU A 124 -3.09 -16.48 37.21
N TYR A 125 -3.92 -16.28 38.22
CA TYR A 125 -5.36 -16.55 38.22
C TYR A 125 -6.14 -15.24 38.42
N ALA A 126 -7.28 -15.11 37.74
CA ALA A 126 -8.24 -14.05 37.99
C ALA A 126 -9.03 -14.31 39.30
N GLU A 127 -9.76 -13.30 39.78
CA GLU A 127 -10.51 -13.39 41.03
C GLU A 127 -11.60 -14.47 41.02
N GLU A 128 -12.35 -14.62 39.92
CA GLU A 128 -13.40 -15.63 39.80
C GLU A 128 -12.88 -17.08 39.98
N PRO A 129 -11.87 -17.56 39.22
CA PRO A 129 -11.32 -18.90 39.41
C PRO A 129 -10.60 -19.07 40.75
N ALA A 130 -10.04 -17.99 41.32
CA ALA A 130 -9.48 -18.05 42.67
C ALA A 130 -10.59 -18.27 43.72
N LEU A 131 -11.72 -17.56 43.61
CA LEU A 131 -12.87 -17.71 44.51
C LEU A 131 -13.48 -19.12 44.44
N LEU A 132 -13.61 -19.67 43.23
CA LEU A 132 -14.10 -21.03 42.98
C LEU A 132 -13.24 -22.12 43.63
N ASN A 133 -11.93 -21.86 43.76
CA ASN A 133 -10.97 -22.79 44.36
C ASN A 133 -10.51 -22.33 45.75
N ASN A 134 -11.28 -21.48 46.44
CA ASN A 134 -10.98 -20.99 47.79
C ASN A 134 -9.56 -20.40 47.93
N PHE A 135 -9.10 -19.66 46.92
CA PHE A 135 -7.75 -19.08 46.81
C PHE A 135 -6.63 -20.11 46.92
N THR A 136 -6.88 -21.34 46.49
CA THR A 136 -5.89 -22.43 46.46
C THR A 136 -5.61 -22.84 45.03
N CYS A 137 -4.34 -23.08 44.69
CA CYS A 137 -3.93 -23.51 43.37
C CYS A 137 -4.41 -24.95 43.10
N PRO A 138 -5.12 -25.22 41.98
CA PRO A 138 -5.59 -26.56 41.65
C PRO A 138 -4.47 -27.55 41.27
N GLU A 139 -3.28 -27.04 40.90
CA GLU A 139 -2.15 -27.86 40.47
C GLU A 139 -1.24 -28.29 41.63
N CYS A 140 -0.91 -27.37 42.56
CA CYS A 140 0.03 -27.63 43.65
C CYS A 140 -0.57 -27.60 45.05
N GLY A 141 -1.81 -27.12 45.22
CA GLY A 141 -2.46 -26.99 46.53
C GLY A 141 -1.94 -25.84 47.40
N GLU A 142 -1.06 -24.98 46.89
CA GLU A 142 -0.59 -23.79 47.62
C GLU A 142 -1.62 -22.66 47.62
N VAL A 143 -1.56 -21.80 48.64
CA VAL A 143 -2.40 -20.60 48.73
C VAL A 143 -1.92 -19.55 47.74
N LEU A 144 -2.86 -18.95 47.01
CA LEU A 144 -2.58 -17.90 46.03
C LEU A 144 -2.30 -16.56 46.73
N GLU A 145 -1.31 -15.83 46.24
CA GLU A 145 -0.93 -14.51 46.77
C GLU A 145 -1.46 -13.38 45.89
N LEU A 146 -1.85 -12.24 46.49
CA LEU A 146 -2.29 -11.08 45.72
C LEU A 146 -1.09 -10.40 45.05
N LYS A 147 -1.08 -10.35 43.71
CA LYS A 147 -0.02 -9.67 42.97
C LYS A 147 -0.33 -8.19 42.81
N GLN A 148 0.62 -7.30 43.15
CA GLN A 148 0.44 -5.87 42.94
C GLN A 148 0.40 -5.53 41.44
N PRO A 149 -0.69 -4.95 40.93
CA PRO A 149 -0.88 -4.75 39.49
C PRO A 149 -0.09 -3.56 38.93
N GLU A 150 0.46 -2.70 39.78
CA GLU A 150 1.00 -1.39 39.40
C GLU A 150 2.09 -1.45 38.33
N GLN A 151 3.02 -2.40 38.44
CA GLN A 151 4.09 -2.57 37.46
C GLN A 151 3.56 -2.98 36.08
N ILE A 152 2.59 -3.90 36.05
CA ILE A 152 2.00 -4.43 34.82
C ILE A 152 1.07 -3.38 34.18
N LEU A 153 0.31 -2.65 34.98
CA LEU A 153 -0.52 -1.56 34.49
C LEU A 153 0.34 -0.45 33.87
N ASN A 154 1.47 -0.11 34.51
CA ASN A 154 2.39 0.89 33.97
C ASN A 154 3.08 0.41 32.70
N SER A 155 3.49 -0.86 32.60
CA SER A 155 4.07 -1.40 31.36
C SER A 155 3.07 -1.36 30.21
N LEU A 156 1.83 -1.81 30.43
CA LEU A 156 0.75 -1.77 29.44
C LEU A 156 0.44 -0.33 28.99
N LYS A 157 0.34 0.62 29.93
CA LYS A 157 0.14 2.06 29.59
C LYS A 157 1.30 2.60 28.75
N ASN A 158 2.53 2.30 29.13
CA ASN A 158 3.72 2.73 28.40
C ASN A 158 3.76 2.14 26.99
N GLU A 159 3.34 0.88 26.82
CA GLU A 159 3.27 0.23 25.52
C GLU A 159 2.20 0.84 24.62
N ILE A 160 1.00 1.10 25.16
CA ILE A 160 -0.07 1.80 24.45
C ILE A 160 0.41 3.18 23.99
N GLN A 161 1.06 3.96 24.86
CA GLN A 161 1.59 5.28 24.50
C GLN A 161 2.64 5.22 23.38
N LYS A 162 3.53 4.22 23.41
CA LYS A 162 4.51 4.00 22.35
C LYS A 162 3.83 3.70 21.01
N LEU A 163 2.82 2.84 21.01
CA LEU A 163 2.07 2.48 19.81
C LEU A 163 1.25 3.65 19.27
N GLU A 164 0.61 4.44 20.13
CA GLU A 164 -0.12 5.65 19.74
C GLU A 164 0.80 6.69 19.10
N LYS A 165 2.01 6.89 19.65
CA LYS A 165 3.02 7.76 19.05
C LYS A 165 3.45 7.31 17.66
N ILE A 166 3.65 6.00 17.48
CA ILE A 166 3.97 5.41 16.16
C ILE A 166 2.80 5.61 15.19
N GLN A 167 1.56 5.40 15.66
CA GLN A 167 0.36 5.58 14.86
C GLN A 167 0.22 7.01 14.33
N GLU A 168 0.54 8.01 15.15
CA GLU A 168 0.49 9.42 14.74
C GLU A 168 1.55 9.75 13.68
N GLN A 169 2.79 9.29 13.88
CA GLN A 169 3.87 9.45 12.90
C GLN A 169 3.50 8.84 11.54
N LEU A 170 2.84 7.68 11.56
CA LEU A 170 2.40 6.99 10.34
C LEU A 170 1.30 7.73 9.60
N LYS A 171 0.31 8.28 10.31
CA LYS A 171 -0.77 9.06 9.68
C LYS A 171 -0.19 10.24 8.89
N GLN A 172 0.78 10.94 9.48
CA GLN A 172 1.47 12.05 8.84
C GLN A 172 2.22 11.58 7.57
N GLU A 173 2.96 10.47 7.66
CA GLU A 173 3.67 9.91 6.50
C GLU A 173 2.70 9.48 5.38
N VAL A 174 1.59 8.82 5.71
CA VAL A 174 0.55 8.43 4.73
C VAL A 174 -0.03 9.65 4.02
N GLN A 175 -0.30 10.74 4.74
CA GLN A 175 -0.81 11.98 4.14
C GLN A 175 0.22 12.64 3.22
N THR A 176 1.52 12.58 3.56
CA THR A 176 2.57 13.08 2.66
C THR A 176 2.74 12.22 1.41
N ILE A 177 2.55 10.90 1.51
CA ILE A 177 2.62 9.99 0.35
C ILE A 177 1.40 10.21 -0.54
N HIS A 178 0.21 10.31 0.02
CA HIS A 178 -1.01 10.55 -0.75
C HIS A 178 -0.93 11.88 -1.53
N SER A 179 -0.49 12.96 -0.89
CA SER A 179 -0.30 14.25 -1.57
C SER A 179 0.79 14.23 -2.65
N LYS A 180 1.85 13.42 -2.49
CA LYS A 180 2.86 13.22 -3.54
C LYS A 180 2.28 12.43 -4.72
N ASP A 181 1.53 11.37 -4.44
CA ASP A 181 0.91 10.53 -5.47
C ASP A 181 -0.16 11.29 -6.26
N GLU A 182 -0.98 12.10 -5.61
CA GLU A 182 -1.94 13.04 -6.23
C GLU A 182 -1.23 14.00 -7.19
N LYS A 183 -0.17 14.67 -6.74
CA LYS A 183 0.63 15.59 -7.57
C LYS A 183 1.27 14.90 -8.78
N VAL A 184 1.70 13.64 -8.62
CA VAL A 184 2.27 12.85 -9.73
C VAL A 184 1.19 12.45 -10.72
N LYS A 185 0.00 12.03 -10.24
CA LYS A 185 -1.15 11.72 -11.10
C LYS A 185 -1.60 12.93 -11.90
N GLU A 186 -1.75 14.10 -11.27
CA GLU A 186 -2.11 15.34 -11.96
C GLU A 186 -1.10 15.73 -13.05
N LYS A 187 0.20 15.64 -12.75
CA LYS A 187 1.25 15.92 -13.75
C LYS A 187 1.17 14.95 -14.93
N ARG A 188 0.88 13.67 -14.67
CA ARG A 188 0.76 12.64 -15.71
C ARG A 188 -0.47 12.87 -16.58
N ILE A 189 -1.61 13.22 -15.99
CA ILE A 189 -2.85 13.56 -16.71
C ILE A 189 -2.61 14.78 -17.61
N LYS A 190 -2.01 15.85 -17.08
CA LYS A 190 -1.66 17.05 -17.86
C LYS A 190 -0.72 16.72 -19.02
N GLY A 191 0.29 15.88 -18.78
CA GLY A 191 1.21 15.42 -19.84
C GLY A 191 0.51 14.62 -20.94
N GLU A 192 -0.37 13.68 -20.59
CA GLU A 192 -1.15 12.90 -21.55
C GLU A 192 -2.14 13.76 -22.35
N GLU A 193 -2.76 14.76 -21.73
CA GLU A 193 -3.62 15.73 -22.40
C GLU A 193 -2.86 16.62 -23.39
N GLU A 194 -1.68 17.11 -23.00
CA GLU A 194 -0.79 17.86 -23.89
C GLU A 194 -0.32 17.03 -25.08
N GLU A 195 0.03 15.76 -24.86
CA GLU A 195 0.46 14.85 -25.92
C GLU A 195 -0.69 14.57 -26.91
N LYS A 196 -1.89 14.26 -26.40
CA LYS A 196 -3.11 14.11 -27.22
C LYS A 196 -3.42 15.39 -28.01
N LEU A 197 -3.23 16.56 -27.43
CA LEU A 197 -3.44 17.84 -28.11
C LEU A 197 -2.40 18.07 -29.23
N LYS A 198 -1.13 17.76 -28.98
CA LYS A 198 -0.04 17.82 -29.99
C LYS A 198 -0.32 16.85 -31.14
N GLU A 199 -0.79 15.65 -30.86
CA GLU A 199 -1.14 14.64 -31.86
C GLU A 199 -2.33 15.08 -32.72
N ARG A 200 -3.39 15.62 -32.10
CA ARG A 200 -4.55 16.22 -32.80
C ARG A 200 -4.13 17.36 -33.72
N LYS A 201 -3.26 18.27 -33.26
CA LYS A 201 -2.71 19.37 -34.07
C LYS A 201 -1.88 18.86 -35.26
N LYS A 202 -1.05 17.83 -35.07
CA LYS A 202 -0.29 17.18 -36.16
C LYS A 202 -1.23 16.55 -37.20
N LYS A 203 -2.22 15.76 -36.78
CA LYS A 203 -3.25 15.16 -37.65
C LYS A 203 -4.03 16.23 -38.44
N ALA A 204 -4.40 17.33 -37.80
CA ALA A 204 -5.09 18.45 -38.46
C ALA A 204 -4.21 19.16 -39.52
N LYS A 205 -2.92 19.37 -39.24
CA LYS A 205 -1.97 19.94 -40.23
C LYS A 205 -1.79 19.03 -41.44
N ILE A 206 -1.66 17.72 -41.22
CA ILE A 206 -1.57 16.72 -42.30
C ILE A 206 -2.84 16.75 -43.16
N ARG A 207 -4.03 16.74 -42.52
CA ARG A 207 -5.32 16.79 -43.23
C ARG A 207 -5.51 18.08 -44.04
N LYS A 208 -5.03 19.22 -43.53
CA LYS A 208 -5.02 20.50 -44.27
C LYS A 208 -4.07 20.47 -45.47
N LYS A 209 -2.88 19.89 -45.34
CA LYS A 209 -1.92 19.74 -46.46
C LYS A 209 -2.49 18.84 -47.56
N LEU A 210 -3.06 17.69 -47.21
CA LEU A 210 -3.69 16.77 -48.16
C LEU A 210 -4.83 17.44 -48.94
N LYS A 211 -5.70 18.19 -48.25
CA LYS A 211 -6.77 18.96 -48.91
C LYS A 211 -6.23 20.04 -49.87
N ALA A 212 -5.16 20.73 -49.50
CA ALA A 212 -4.53 21.73 -50.36
C ALA A 212 -3.85 21.12 -51.59
N GLU A 213 -3.29 19.91 -51.48
CA GLU A 213 -2.76 19.16 -52.63
C GLU A 213 -3.87 18.62 -53.54
N GLU A 214 -4.99 18.13 -52.99
CA GLU A 214 -6.18 17.76 -53.77
C GLU A 214 -6.77 18.96 -54.52
N GLU A 215 -6.85 20.13 -53.88
CA GLU A 215 -7.33 21.38 -54.51
C GLU A 215 -6.37 21.89 -55.60
N LYS A 216 -5.06 21.65 -55.47
CA LYS A 216 -4.06 21.98 -56.52
C LYS A 216 -4.10 21.00 -57.69
N LYS A 217 -4.38 19.71 -57.46
CA LYS A 217 -4.50 18.68 -58.51
C LYS A 217 -5.79 18.77 -59.33
N ASN A 218 -6.82 19.51 -58.86
CA ASN A 218 -8.09 19.61 -59.59
C ASN A 218 -8.63 21.06 -59.66
N PRO A 219 -8.17 21.89 -60.63
CA PRO A 219 -8.51 23.32 -60.70
C PRO A 219 -9.96 23.64 -61.13
N LYS A 220 -10.77 22.68 -61.58
CA LYS A 220 -12.03 22.93 -62.29
C LYS A 220 -13.26 23.31 -61.41
N LYS A 221 -13.15 23.40 -60.08
CA LYS A 221 -14.31 23.76 -59.22
C LYS A 221 -14.41 25.24 -58.80
N LYS A 222 -13.46 26.12 -59.19
CA LYS A 222 -13.49 27.54 -58.78
C LYS A 222 -14.52 28.42 -59.53
N VAL A 223 -15.09 27.99 -60.66
CA VAL A 223 -15.93 28.88 -61.50
C VAL A 223 -17.43 28.87 -61.13
N LEU A 224 -17.95 27.86 -60.43
CA LEU A 224 -19.41 27.68 -60.26
C LEU A 224 -20.07 28.45 -59.10
N LYS A 225 -19.34 29.23 -58.28
CA LYS A 225 -19.92 29.94 -57.14
C LYS A 225 -20.33 31.40 -57.40
N LYS A 226 -20.12 31.96 -58.60
CA LYS A 226 -20.45 33.37 -58.88
C LYS A 226 -21.85 33.64 -59.45
N ASN A 227 -22.67 32.62 -59.73
CA ASN A 227 -24.02 32.86 -60.24
C ASN A 227 -25.05 31.95 -59.56
N LYS A 228 -25.74 32.47 -58.54
CA LYS A 228 -27.16 32.15 -58.31
C LYS A 228 -27.86 33.38 -57.72
N LYS A 229 -28.48 34.11 -58.65
CA LYS A 229 -29.43 35.19 -58.45
C LYS A 229 -30.51 34.77 -57.44
N THR A 230 -30.82 35.70 -56.53
CA THR A 230 -32.01 35.69 -55.66
C THR A 230 -33.31 35.55 -56.46
N PRO A 231 -34.27 34.71 -56.04
CA PRO A 231 -35.66 34.85 -56.44
C PRO A 231 -36.55 35.37 -55.30
N LYS A 232 -37.22 36.47 -55.66
CA LYS A 232 -38.36 37.21 -55.10
C LYS A 232 -39.29 36.47 -54.12
N LYS A 233 -39.57 37.13 -52.99
CA LYS A 233 -40.79 36.97 -52.18
C LYS A 233 -42.02 37.14 -53.08
N LYS A 234 -42.88 36.11 -53.21
CA LYS A 234 -44.27 36.28 -53.65
C LYS A 234 -45.20 36.17 -52.44
N LYS A 235 -46.05 37.19 -52.35
CA LYS A 235 -47.08 37.48 -51.35
C LYS A 235 -48.32 36.59 -51.55
N LYS A 236 -49.07 36.46 -50.44
CA LYS A 236 -50.52 36.18 -50.31
C LYS A 236 -50.94 34.73 -50.59
N ARG A 237 -51.84 34.15 -49.81
CA ARG A 237 -53.11 34.73 -49.35
C ARG A 237 -53.49 34.26 -47.96
#